data_AF-A0A380DQ62-F1
#
_entry.id   AF-A0A380DQ62-F1
#
_cell.length_a   1.000
_cell.length_b   1.000
_cell.length_c   1.000
_cell.angle_alpha   90.00
_cell.angle_beta   90.00
_cell.angle_gamma   90.00
#
_symmetry.space_group_name_H-M   'P 1'
#
loop_
_entity.id
_entity.type
_entity.pdbx_description
1 polymer ?
#
loop_
_entity_poly.entity_id
_entity_poly.type
_entity_poly.pdbx_seq_one_letter_code
_entity_poly.pdbx_strand_id
1 'polypeptide(L)' 'MLFANLDEGRLTDSKGRSVDFKNTIIIMTSNIGSQVLLENVKETGEITESTEKAVMTSLNAYFKPEILNSYG' A
#
# COMPACT_ATOMS: atom_id res chain seq x y z
N MET A 1 -1.94 6.95 12.01
CA MET A 1 -2.53 6.27 13.18
C MET A 1 -3.10 4.90 12.85
N LEU A 2 -3.66 4.63 11.66
CA LEU A 2 -4.17 3.30 11.31
C LEU A 2 -3.10 2.20 11.40
N PHE A 3 -1.90 2.46 10.85
CA PHE A 3 -0.79 1.50 10.81
C PHE A 3 -0.25 1.07 12.17
N ALA A 4 -0.02 2.02 13.08
CA ALA A 4 0.48 1.71 14.41
C ALA A 4 -0.43 0.72 15.17
N ASN A 5 -1.75 0.83 14.99
CA ASN A 5 -2.70 -0.10 15.61
C ASN A 5 -2.73 -1.48 14.92
N LEU A 6 -2.37 -1.55 13.63
CA LEU A 6 -2.25 -2.82 12.90
C LEU A 6 -0.96 -3.56 13.29
N ASP A 7 0.14 -2.84 13.55
CA ASP A 7 1.41 -3.42 14.00
C ASP A 7 1.27 -4.11 15.37
N GLU A 8 0.44 -3.56 16.27
CA GLU A 8 0.10 -4.19 17.56
C GLU A 8 -0.85 -5.40 17.41
N GLY A 9 -1.33 -5.67 16.19
CA GLY A 9 -2.24 -6.77 15.88
C GLY A 9 -3.66 -6.58 16.45
N ARG A 10 -4.02 -5.38 16.93
CA ARG A 10 -5.33 -5.11 17.54
C ARG A 10 -5.87 -3.74 17.15
N LEU A 11 -7.04 -3.73 16.52
CA LEU A 11 -7.80 -2.50 16.26
C LEU A 11 -9.04 -2.48 17.15
N THR A 12 -9.28 -1.36 17.84
CA THR A 12 -10.55 -1.12 18.53
C THR A 12 -11.36 -0.08 17.77
N ASP A 13 -12.59 -0.41 17.38
CA ASP A 13 -13.48 0.52 16.69
C ASP A 13 -14.08 1.58 17.63
N SER A 14 -14.78 2.58 17.07
CA SER A 14 -15.42 3.67 17.84
C SER A 14 -16.59 3.22 18.72
N LYS A 15 -17.01 1.95 18.63
CA LYS A 15 -18.06 1.33 19.46
C LYS A 15 -17.45 0.42 20.53
N GLY A 16 -16.12 0.41 20.69
CA GLY A 16 -15.40 -0.36 21.70
C GLY A 16 -15.19 -1.83 21.35
N ARG A 17 -15.39 -2.25 20.10
CA ARG A 17 -15.14 -3.63 19.68
C ARG A 17 -13.68 -3.79 19.30
N SER A 18 -12.99 -4.72 19.95
CA SER A 18 -11.60 -5.05 19.65
C SER A 18 -11.53 -6.22 18.67
N VAL A 19 -10.75 -6.07 17.61
CA VAL A 19 -10.50 -7.08 16.58
C VAL A 19 -9.01 -7.42 16.58
N ASP A 20 -8.69 -8.71 16.60
CA ASP A 20 -7.32 -9.23 16.54
C ASP A 20 -6.96 -9.60 15.10
N PHE A 21 -5.84 -9.09 14.59
CA PHE A 21 -5.36 -9.22 13.22
C PHE A 21 -4.20 -10.22 13.07
N LYS A 22 -3.83 -10.97 14.13
CA LYS A 22 -2.70 -11.93 14.11
C LYS A 22 -2.74 -12.94 12.96
N ASN A 23 -3.93 -13.35 12.52
CA ASN A 23 -4.12 -14.30 11.41
C ASN A 23 -4.87 -13.65 10.24
N THR A 24 -4.59 -12.36 9.96
CA THR A 24 -5.25 -11.62 8.89
C THR A 24 -4.25 -11.09 7.88
N ILE A 25 -4.52 -11.29 6.59
CA ILE A 25 -3.79 -10.62 5.51
C ILE A 25 -4.45 -9.26 5.27
N ILE A 26 -3.66 -8.19 5.39
CA ILE A 26 -4.13 -6.83 5.12
C ILE A 26 -3.71 -6.45 3.72
N ILE A 27 -4.69 -6.26 2.84
CA ILE A 27 -4.47 -5.77 1.47
C ILE A 27 -4.90 -4.31 1.45
N MET A 28 -3.98 -3.42 1.06
CA MET A 28 -4.27 -2.03 0.82
C MET A 28 -4.13 -1.73 -0.66
N THR A 29 -5.06 -0.96 -1.19
CA THR A 29 -5.05 -0.52 -2.59
C THR A 29 -4.98 1.00 -2.63
N SER A 30 -4.21 1.54 -3.57
CA SER A 30 -4.15 2.97 -3.83
C SER A 30 -4.24 3.23 -5.33
N ASN A 31 -4.79 4.37 -5.71
CA ASN A 31 -4.80 4.85 -7.08
C ASN A 31 -3.51 5.59 -7.47
N ILE A 32 -2.52 5.67 -6.57
CA ILE A 32 -1.21 6.29 -6.84
C ILE A 32 -0.48 5.51 -7.93
N GLY A 33 0.14 6.23 -8.87
CA GLY A 33 0.84 5.62 -10.00
C GLY A 33 -0.09 5.03 -11.07
N SER A 34 -1.41 5.12 -10.91
CA SER A 34 -2.37 4.68 -11.94
C SER A 34 -2.16 5.38 -13.28
N GLN A 35 -1.82 6.67 -13.26
CA GLN A 35 -1.50 7.41 -14.49
C GLN A 35 -0.25 6.86 -15.18
N VAL A 36 0.80 6.54 -14.42
CA VAL A 36 2.04 5.93 -14.94
C VAL A 36 1.74 4.57 -15.58
N LEU A 37 0.92 3.74 -14.92
CA LEU A 37 0.48 2.46 -15.46
C LEU A 37 -0.35 2.65 -16.75
N LEU A 38 -1.29 3.61 -16.75
CA LEU A 38 -2.13 3.91 -17.91
C LEU A 38 -1.33 4.46 -19.09
N GLU A 39 -0.21 5.13 -18.88
CA GLU A 39 0.61 5.66 -19.96
C GLU A 39 1.59 4.61 -20.51
N ASN A 40 2.18 3.78 -19.65
CA ASN A 40 3.27 2.87 -20.03
C ASN A 40 2.84 1.42 -20.32
N VAL A 41 1.68 0.98 -19.81
CA VAL A 41 1.22 -0.42 -19.94
C VAL A 41 0.19 -0.59 -21.07
N LYS A 42 -0.35 0.51 -21.62
CA LYS A 42 -1.46 0.46 -22.59
C LYS A 42 -1.14 -0.27 -23.91
N GLU A 43 0.10 -0.18 -24.40
CA GLU A 43 0.45 -0.75 -25.71
C GLU A 43 0.90 -2.21 -25.63
N THR A 44 1.60 -2.61 -24.57
CA THR A 44 2.21 -3.95 -24.47
C THR A 44 1.51 -4.85 -23.46
N GLY A 45 0.76 -4.27 -22.50
CA GLY A 45 0.25 -5.00 -21.34
C GLY A 45 1.36 -5.43 -20.36
N GLU A 46 2.62 -5.12 -20.65
CA GLU A 46 3.78 -5.50 -19.85
C GLU A 46 4.16 -4.37 -18.91
N ILE A 47 4.39 -4.72 -17.64
CA ILE A 47 4.98 -3.81 -16.67
C ILE A 47 6.49 -3.91 -16.81
N THR A 48 7.08 -2.90 -17.42
CA THR A 48 8.54 -2.78 -17.50
C THR A 48 9.12 -2.39 -16.14
N GLU A 49 10.40 -2.70 -15.93
CA GLU A 49 11.14 -2.28 -14.73
C GLU A 49 11.13 -0.76 -14.54
N SER A 50 11.15 0.00 -15.65
CA SER A 50 11.03 1.47 -15.62
C SER A 50 9.66 1.93 -15.09
N THR A 51 8.59 1.24 -15.48
CA THR A 51 7.22 1.53 -15.04
C THR A 51 7.07 1.21 -13.56
N GLU A 52 7.57 0.06 -13.12
CA GLU A 52 7.58 -0.33 -11.70
C GLU A 52 8.33 0.71 -10.86
N LYS A 53 9.52 1.14 -11.28
CA LYS A 53 10.31 2.15 -10.57
C LYS A 53 9.61 3.50 -10.48
N ALA A 54 8.91 3.92 -11.54
CA ALA A 54 8.16 5.17 -11.56
C ALA A 54 6.94 5.13 -10.63
N VAL A 55 6.22 4.01 -10.58
CA VAL A 55 5.14 3.77 -9.62
C VAL A 55 5.68 3.76 -8.19
N MET A 56 6.79 3.04 -7.94
CA MET A 56 7.43 2.98 -6.62
C MET A 56 7.95 4.35 -6.16
N THR A 57 8.46 5.18 -7.07
CA THR A 57 8.85 6.55 -6.76
C THR A 57 7.65 7.40 -6.33
N SER A 58 6.52 7.26 -7.04
CA SER A 58 5.27 7.95 -6.70
C SER A 58 4.72 7.51 -5.34
N LEU A 59 4.81 6.20 -5.03
CA LEU A 59 4.43 5.65 -3.74
C LEU A 59 5.32 6.18 -2.60
N ASN A 60 6.64 6.19 -2.80
CA ASN A 60 7.61 6.74 -1.82
C ASN A 60 7.43 8.24 -1.56
N ALA A 61 6.97 9.00 -2.55
CA ALA A 61 6.69 10.42 -2.37
C ALA A 61 5.41 10.67 -1.55
N TYR A 62 4.44 9.75 -1.60
CA TYR A 62 3.14 9.91 -0.94
C TYR A 62 3.09 9.28 0.45
N PHE A 63 3.66 8.08 0.61
CA PHE A 63 3.66 7.36 1.87
C PHE A 63 4.93 7.60 2.68
N LYS A 64 4.80 7.57 4.00
CA LYS A 64 5.97 7.59 4.88
C LYS A 64 6.78 6.30 4.69
N PRO A 65 8.12 6.35 4.82
CA PRO A 65 8.98 5.18 4.73
C PRO A 65 8.56 4.04 5.67
N GLU A 66 8.07 4.39 6.87
CA GLU A 66 7.53 3.46 7.87
C GLU A 66 6.40 2.57 7.32
N ILE A 67 5.58 3.10 6.42
CA ILE A 67 4.46 2.35 5.81
C ILE A 67 4.99 1.39 4.75
N LEU A 68 6.00 1.79 3.99
CA LEU A 68 6.53 1.00 2.87
C LEU A 68 7.49 -0.10 3.35
N ASN A 69 8.24 0.15 4.42
CA ASN A 69 9.15 -0.82 5.03
C ASN A 69 8.43 -2.02 5.68
N SER A 70 7.12 -1.92 5.94
CA SER A 70 6.30 -3.01 6.49
C SER A 70 5.82 -4.01 5.43
N TYR A 71 6.06 -3.76 4.14
CA TYR A 71 5.61 -4.62 3.03
C TYR A 71 6.74 -5.07 2.09
N GLY A 72 8.00 -4.76 2.41
CA GLY A 72 9.19 -5.17 1.67
C GLY A 72 9.78 -6.49 2.13
#